data_AF-A0A1J4TJU3-F1
#
_entry.id   AF-A0A1J4TJU3-F1
#
_cell.length_a   1.000
_cell.length_b   1.000
_cell.length_c   1.000
_cell.angle_alpha   90.00
_cell.angle_beta   90.00
_cell.angle_gamma   90.00
#
_symmetry.space_group_name_H-M   'P 1'
#
loop_
_entity.id
_entity.type
_entity.pdbx_description
1 polymer ?
#
loop_
_entity_poly.entity_id
_entity_poly.type
_entity_poly.pdbx_seq_one_letter_code
_entity_poly.pdbx_strand_id
1 'polypeptide(L)'
;MKNIFKNSVALVLISTLFTSCVDDSFNTPVEAACVSPSLTKTKEVAAIYALATNATKIYTDDDVIEAYVISSDEGGNFYKSMYFQPTDGTKGFNFSVDEVNVYTKNLQPGKKVFLKLKDLAYANPTSFGRGLIFGAPPTDIFAVDRLSGLSYKNFLIPTCEVVNEDDIVHHLTLAQASSDTYLNTLVEIDEVQFSDEAAGGTYDSDRTDNFDSSIFVTNGPNSLTVRTSRFANFAGFKVPLGKGKIRGVLSRYNSTYQIVLRTERDVDMPNQRVDFNLPIGGTDIQYLPTFTENFESYATSTGGAIFPKYVNDAFVGSRYWDVKSFSNNKYIQMSSFNSGGNNKTYLAMPVAFTPGNKLSFKTKNGFYKGDVLKVYYSTNYVPGGDINQATLVDITESFAISKGTTSGYATNFTNSGAYLIPASLTGNGFFIFEYYGTSSNTTTIQIDDIVVN
;
A
#
# COMPACT_ATOMS: atom_id res chain seq x y z
N MET A 1 27.52 8.03 80.42
CA MET A 1 27.61 6.79 79.61
C MET A 1 26.64 5.75 80.16
N LYS A 2 25.36 5.72 79.74
CA LYS A 2 24.42 4.64 80.13
C LYS A 2 23.19 4.46 79.22
N ASN A 3 23.04 5.22 78.13
CA ASN A 3 21.86 5.16 77.25
C ASN A 3 22.16 4.80 75.77
N ILE A 4 23.41 4.52 75.39
CA ILE A 4 23.73 4.16 73.99
C ILE A 4 23.59 2.64 73.75
N PHE A 5 23.68 1.81 74.80
CA PHE A 5 23.64 0.35 74.66
C PHE A 5 22.23 -0.26 74.54
N LYS A 6 21.18 0.45 74.94
CA LYS A 6 19.79 -0.06 74.85
C LYS A 6 19.17 0.06 73.45
N ASN A 7 19.59 1.07 72.67
CA ASN A 7 19.07 1.26 71.31
C ASN A 7 19.74 0.35 70.28
N SER A 8 20.94 -0.19 70.56
CA SER A 8 21.61 -1.15 69.68
C SER A 8 21.01 -2.56 69.78
N VAL A 9 20.46 -2.95 70.93
CA VAL A 9 19.83 -4.27 71.11
C VAL A 9 18.43 -4.33 70.48
N ALA A 10 17.69 -3.22 70.49
CA ALA A 10 16.38 -3.14 69.81
C ALA A 10 16.49 -3.17 68.28
N LEU A 11 17.59 -2.69 67.71
CA LEU A 11 17.82 -2.69 66.25
C LEU A 11 18.24 -4.08 65.72
N VAL A 12 18.90 -4.90 66.55
CA VAL A 12 19.33 -6.26 66.19
C VAL A 12 18.20 -7.29 66.36
N LEU A 13 17.20 -7.04 67.21
CA LEU A 13 16.06 -7.95 67.38
C LEU A 13 14.96 -7.81 66.32
N ILE A 14 14.91 -6.70 65.58
CA ILE A 14 13.92 -6.48 64.50
C ILE A 14 14.40 -7.06 63.16
N SER A 15 15.70 -7.29 62.99
CA SER A 15 16.28 -7.87 61.77
C SER A 15 16.13 -9.39 61.67
N THR A 16 15.72 -10.08 62.74
CA THR A 16 15.51 -11.54 62.76
C THR A 16 14.06 -11.98 62.53
N LEU A 17 13.12 -11.04 62.33
CA LEU A 17 11.69 -11.35 62.12
C LEU A 17 11.27 -11.50 60.65
N PHE A 18 12.21 -11.43 59.69
CA PHE A 18 11.94 -11.57 58.26
C PHE A 18 12.55 -12.81 57.60
N THR A 19 12.96 -13.83 58.37
CA THR A 19 13.33 -15.14 57.80
C THR A 19 12.12 -16.07 57.78
N SER A 20 11.05 -15.67 57.11
CA SER A 20 10.15 -16.66 56.52
C SER A 20 10.78 -17.03 55.17
N CYS A 21 11.48 -18.14 55.12
CA CYS A 21 11.70 -18.83 53.85
C CYS A 21 10.32 -19.27 53.36
N VAL A 22 9.62 -18.39 52.64
CA VAL A 22 8.61 -18.83 51.69
C VAL A 22 9.40 -19.61 50.64
N ASP A 23 8.91 -20.79 50.31
CA ASP A 23 9.44 -21.56 49.20
C ASP A 23 9.18 -20.74 47.92
N ASP A 24 10.16 -19.91 47.54
CA ASP A 24 10.14 -19.09 46.32
C ASP A 24 10.29 -19.95 45.05
N SER A 25 10.40 -21.28 45.20
CA SER A 25 10.11 -22.19 44.11
C SER A 25 8.59 -22.30 43.94
N PHE A 26 8.00 -21.26 43.34
CA PHE A 26 6.89 -21.55 42.44
C PHE A 26 7.47 -22.56 41.44
N ASN A 27 7.06 -23.83 41.56
CA ASN A 27 7.27 -24.79 40.48
C ASN A 27 6.82 -24.03 39.23
N THR A 28 7.75 -23.70 38.33
CA THR A 28 7.42 -23.26 36.98
C THR A 28 6.32 -24.21 36.56
N PRO A 29 5.10 -23.72 36.24
CA PRO A 29 4.03 -24.58 35.81
C PRO A 29 4.63 -25.47 34.75
N VAL A 30 4.69 -26.77 35.03
CA VAL A 30 5.19 -27.72 34.03
C VAL A 30 4.15 -27.59 32.93
N GLU A 31 4.49 -26.91 31.85
CA GLU A 31 3.65 -26.93 30.66
C GLU A 31 3.37 -28.40 30.41
N ALA A 32 2.08 -28.77 30.42
CA ALA A 32 1.69 -30.13 30.12
C ALA A 32 2.45 -30.53 28.86
N ALA A 33 3.29 -31.57 28.97
CA ALA A 33 4.13 -32.00 27.86
C ALA A 33 3.23 -32.10 26.64
N CYS A 34 3.48 -31.26 25.63
CA CYS A 34 2.65 -31.28 24.46
C CYS A 34 2.73 -32.68 23.86
N VAL A 35 1.58 -33.35 23.75
CA VAL A 35 1.49 -34.67 23.12
C VAL A 35 0.85 -34.49 21.76
N SER A 36 1.65 -34.68 20.71
CA SER A 36 1.12 -34.65 19.35
C SER A 36 0.08 -35.76 19.18
N PRO A 37 -1.08 -35.46 18.57
CA PRO A 37 -2.08 -36.49 18.32
C PRO A 37 -1.54 -37.53 17.34
N SER A 38 -1.92 -38.79 17.53
CA SER A 38 -1.59 -39.89 16.63
C SER A 38 -2.49 -39.89 15.38
N LEU A 39 -2.43 -38.80 14.60
CA LEU A 39 -3.09 -38.68 13.30
C LEU A 39 -2.06 -38.83 12.19
N THR A 40 -2.49 -39.36 11.05
CA THR A 40 -1.67 -39.53 9.85
C THR A 40 -2.33 -38.80 8.69
N LYS A 41 -1.54 -38.05 7.92
CA LYS A 41 -1.97 -37.49 6.65
C LYS A 41 -2.41 -38.62 5.70
N THR A 42 -3.60 -38.52 5.14
CA THR A 42 -4.14 -39.48 4.15
C THR A 42 -4.35 -38.86 2.78
N LYS A 43 -4.34 -37.52 2.69
CA LYS A 43 -4.65 -36.79 1.46
C LYS A 43 -3.76 -35.56 1.29
N GLU A 44 -3.54 -35.20 0.03
CA GLU A 44 -2.94 -33.93 -0.36
C GLU A 44 -4.01 -32.86 -0.60
N VAL A 45 -3.70 -31.61 -0.27
CA VAL A 45 -4.63 -30.48 -0.50
C VAL A 45 -4.93 -30.30 -1.99
N ALA A 46 -3.95 -30.54 -2.87
CA ALA A 46 -4.14 -30.53 -4.31
C ALA A 46 -5.22 -31.53 -4.79
N ALA A 47 -5.35 -32.69 -4.13
CA ALA A 47 -6.39 -33.66 -4.46
C ALA A 47 -7.79 -33.15 -4.10
N ILE A 48 -7.92 -32.33 -3.04
CA ILE A 48 -9.21 -31.70 -2.69
C ILE A 48 -9.54 -30.59 -3.68
N TYR A 49 -8.54 -29.79 -4.08
CA TYR A 49 -8.69 -28.78 -5.12
C TYR A 49 -9.24 -29.35 -6.43
N ALA A 50 -8.85 -30.57 -6.82
CA ALA A 50 -9.36 -31.25 -8.01
C ALA A 50 -10.85 -31.64 -7.91
N LEU A 51 -11.39 -31.78 -6.69
CA LEU A 51 -12.78 -32.14 -6.41
C LEU A 51 -13.69 -30.92 -6.17
N ALA A 52 -13.10 -29.84 -5.65
CA ALA A 52 -13.80 -28.63 -5.26
C ALA A 52 -14.28 -27.84 -6.48
N THR A 53 -15.53 -27.41 -6.44
CA THR A 53 -16.13 -26.48 -7.42
C THR A 53 -16.55 -25.21 -6.71
N ASN A 54 -17.15 -24.26 -7.43
CA ASN A 54 -17.72 -23.05 -6.83
C ASN A 54 -18.97 -23.30 -5.96
N ALA A 55 -19.50 -24.53 -5.95
CA ALA A 55 -20.63 -24.93 -5.14
C ALA A 55 -20.17 -25.73 -3.91
N THR A 56 -20.85 -25.52 -2.79
CA THR A 56 -20.60 -26.23 -1.53
C THR A 56 -20.80 -27.74 -1.70
N LYS A 57 -19.88 -28.51 -1.14
CA LYS A 57 -20.02 -29.95 -0.91
C LYS A 57 -19.72 -30.27 0.55
N ILE A 58 -20.24 -31.37 1.04
CA ILE A 58 -19.84 -31.96 2.33
C ILE A 58 -18.85 -33.08 2.06
N TYR A 59 -17.73 -33.09 2.76
CA TYR A 59 -16.73 -34.13 2.63
C TYR A 59 -17.16 -35.37 3.43
N THR A 60 -17.19 -36.55 2.80
CA THR A 60 -17.77 -37.77 3.40
C THR A 60 -16.72 -38.75 3.92
N ASP A 61 -15.53 -38.73 3.34
CA ASP A 61 -14.47 -39.69 3.66
C ASP A 61 -13.69 -39.24 4.90
N ASP A 62 -13.12 -40.19 5.63
CA ASP A 62 -12.35 -39.93 6.87
C ASP A 62 -10.90 -39.55 6.57
N ASP A 63 -10.73 -38.60 5.64
CA ASP A 63 -9.40 -38.12 5.24
C ASP A 63 -8.88 -37.02 6.18
N VAL A 64 -7.56 -36.97 6.30
CA VAL A 64 -6.83 -35.97 7.08
C VAL A 64 -5.75 -35.33 6.21
N ILE A 65 -5.67 -34.00 6.27
CA ILE A 65 -4.59 -33.22 5.63
C ILE A 65 -3.70 -32.58 6.70
N GLU A 66 -2.45 -32.26 6.32
CA GLU A 66 -1.50 -31.52 7.15
C GLU A 66 -1.16 -30.17 6.52
N ALA A 67 -1.00 -29.16 7.37
CA ALA A 67 -0.59 -27.83 6.94
C ALA A 67 0.04 -27.03 8.09
N TYR A 68 0.66 -25.91 7.75
CA TYR A 68 1.12 -24.90 8.69
C TYR A 68 0.15 -23.72 8.72
N VAL A 69 -0.14 -23.20 9.91
CA VAL A 69 -0.82 -21.92 10.07
C VAL A 69 0.08 -20.82 9.49
N ILE A 70 -0.46 -19.96 8.61
CA ILE A 70 0.30 -18.85 8.02
C ILE A 70 -0.32 -17.46 8.29
N SER A 71 -1.62 -17.39 8.61
CA SER A 71 -2.29 -16.16 9.03
C SER A 71 -2.18 -15.93 10.54
N SER A 72 -2.31 -14.68 10.97
CA SER A 72 -2.50 -14.33 12.39
C SER A 72 -3.56 -13.24 12.50
N ASP A 73 -4.49 -13.39 13.45
CA ASP A 73 -5.48 -12.38 13.79
C ASP A 73 -4.98 -11.36 14.82
N GLU A 74 -3.69 -11.43 15.22
CA GLU A 74 -3.04 -10.48 16.13
C GLU A 74 -3.14 -9.02 15.67
N GLY A 75 -2.86 -8.76 14.37
CA GLY A 75 -2.94 -7.42 13.80
C GLY A 75 -4.35 -7.01 13.37
N GLY A 76 -5.35 -7.89 13.50
CA GLY A 76 -6.75 -7.62 13.15
C GLY A 76 -7.08 -7.59 11.65
N ASN A 77 -6.12 -7.91 10.76
CA ASN A 77 -6.37 -7.96 9.32
C ASN A 77 -7.08 -9.27 8.89
N PHE A 78 -6.90 -10.34 9.67
CA PHE A 78 -7.61 -11.60 9.54
C PHE A 78 -8.70 -11.67 10.61
N TYR A 79 -9.95 -11.96 10.21
CA TYR A 79 -11.07 -12.03 11.13
C TYR A 79 -11.94 -13.24 10.85
N LYS A 80 -12.04 -14.14 11.83
CA LYS A 80 -12.88 -15.35 11.76
C LYS A 80 -12.62 -16.20 10.51
N SER A 81 -11.36 -16.22 10.10
CA SER A 81 -10.88 -16.82 8.88
C SER A 81 -9.38 -17.05 9.03
N MET A 82 -8.94 -18.29 8.84
CA MET A 82 -7.56 -18.71 9.01
C MET A 82 -7.01 -19.26 7.70
N TYR A 83 -5.75 -18.97 7.39
CA TYR A 83 -5.07 -19.47 6.20
C TYR A 83 -3.98 -20.46 6.58
N PHE A 84 -3.88 -21.49 5.76
CA PHE A 84 -2.96 -22.61 5.96
C PHE A 84 -2.22 -22.93 4.68
N GLN A 85 -0.92 -23.20 4.83
CA GLN A 85 -0.09 -23.68 3.75
C GLN A 85 0.17 -25.19 3.91
N PRO A 86 -0.16 -26.02 2.92
CA PRO A 86 0.18 -27.43 2.88
C PRO A 86 1.65 -27.69 3.16
N THR A 87 1.98 -28.83 3.75
CA THR A 87 3.37 -29.21 4.05
C THR A 87 4.24 -29.42 2.81
N ASP A 88 3.62 -29.61 1.63
CA ASP A 88 4.30 -29.69 0.33
C ASP A 88 4.49 -28.33 -0.36
N GLY A 89 4.03 -27.23 0.26
CA GLY A 89 4.15 -25.87 -0.26
C GLY A 89 3.21 -25.52 -1.42
N THR A 90 2.27 -26.41 -1.78
CA THR A 90 1.26 -26.12 -2.81
C THR A 90 0.24 -25.07 -2.35
N LYS A 91 -0.74 -24.74 -3.21
CA LYS A 91 -1.78 -23.74 -2.93
C LYS A 91 -2.41 -23.96 -1.56
N GLY A 92 -2.45 -22.90 -0.77
CA GLY A 92 -3.03 -22.93 0.55
C GLY A 92 -4.55 -22.98 0.55
N PHE A 93 -5.11 -23.09 1.73
CA PHE A 93 -6.56 -23.10 1.92
C PHE A 93 -6.98 -22.19 3.06
N ASN A 94 -8.26 -21.85 3.06
CA ASN A 94 -8.90 -21.10 4.11
C ASN A 94 -9.74 -22.03 5.01
N PHE A 95 -9.74 -21.75 6.31
CA PHE A 95 -10.64 -22.35 7.27
C PHE A 95 -11.50 -21.27 7.93
N SER A 96 -12.79 -21.31 7.63
CA SER A 96 -13.78 -20.37 8.16
C SER A 96 -14.21 -20.78 9.56
N VAL A 97 -13.90 -19.95 10.56
CA VAL A 97 -14.16 -20.25 11.96
C VAL A 97 -14.62 -19.01 12.72
N ASP A 98 -15.69 -19.15 13.50
CA ASP A 98 -16.23 -18.10 14.37
C ASP A 98 -15.47 -18.08 15.70
N GLU A 99 -14.19 -17.70 15.61
CA GLU A 99 -13.26 -17.65 16.72
C GLU A 99 -12.29 -16.47 16.54
N VAL A 100 -11.84 -15.90 17.67
CA VAL A 100 -10.91 -14.76 17.71
C VAL A 100 -9.76 -15.03 18.67
N ASN A 101 -8.69 -14.27 18.49
CA ASN A 101 -7.38 -14.41 19.14
C ASN A 101 -6.83 -15.84 19.00
N VAL A 102 -7.00 -16.46 17.83
CA VAL A 102 -6.55 -17.84 17.59
C VAL A 102 -5.04 -17.96 17.71
N TYR A 103 -4.28 -16.89 17.42
CA TYR A 103 -2.83 -16.84 17.63
C TYR A 103 -2.41 -17.15 19.09
N THR A 104 -3.27 -16.90 20.08
CA THR A 104 -3.02 -17.21 21.50
C THR A 104 -3.49 -18.61 21.92
N LYS A 105 -4.13 -19.35 21.00
CA LYS A 105 -4.78 -20.65 21.26
C LYS A 105 -4.02 -21.80 20.61
N ASN A 106 -2.69 -21.74 20.64
CA ASN A 106 -1.79 -22.75 20.05
C ASN A 106 -2.01 -22.90 18.53
N LEU A 107 -2.35 -21.80 17.86
CA LEU A 107 -2.55 -21.67 16.41
C LEU A 107 -1.83 -20.41 15.90
N GLN A 108 -0.62 -20.17 16.40
CA GLN A 108 0.29 -19.13 15.90
C GLN A 108 0.87 -19.51 14.52
N PRO A 109 1.36 -18.54 13.72
CA PRO A 109 2.10 -18.84 12.50
C PRO A 109 3.21 -19.89 12.69
N GLY A 110 3.43 -20.73 11.67
CA GLY A 110 4.38 -21.84 11.72
C GLY A 110 3.87 -23.08 12.48
N LYS A 111 2.74 -22.99 13.19
CA LYS A 111 2.14 -24.13 13.87
C LYS A 111 1.67 -25.19 12.87
N LYS A 112 2.16 -26.41 12.99
CA LYS A 112 1.64 -27.53 12.21
C LYS A 112 0.32 -28.05 12.79
N VAL A 113 -0.64 -28.29 11.91
CA VAL A 113 -1.98 -28.78 12.25
C VAL A 113 -2.36 -29.99 11.39
N PHE A 114 -3.25 -30.80 11.92
CA PHE A 114 -4.08 -31.72 11.14
C PHE A 114 -5.46 -31.12 10.95
N LEU A 115 -6.03 -31.24 9.75
CA LEU A 115 -7.44 -30.97 9.49
C LEU A 115 -8.13 -32.27 9.10
N LYS A 116 -9.07 -32.72 9.95
CA LYS A 116 -9.97 -33.83 9.63
C LYS A 116 -11.06 -33.32 8.70
N LEU A 117 -11.24 -33.98 7.56
CA LEU A 117 -12.10 -33.47 6.50
C LEU A 117 -13.55 -33.91 6.63
N LYS A 118 -13.80 -35.12 7.14
CA LYS A 118 -15.15 -35.67 7.25
C LYS A 118 -16.13 -34.68 7.90
N ASP A 119 -17.29 -34.53 7.30
CA ASP A 119 -18.39 -33.63 7.69
C ASP A 119 -18.11 -32.13 7.57
N LEU A 120 -16.92 -31.71 7.11
CA LEU A 120 -16.68 -30.32 6.74
C LEU A 120 -17.37 -29.97 5.43
N ALA A 121 -17.95 -28.77 5.38
CA ALA A 121 -18.30 -28.15 4.12
C ALA A 121 -17.03 -27.62 3.44
N TYR A 122 -16.95 -27.76 2.13
CA TYR A 122 -15.87 -27.22 1.33
C TYR A 122 -16.35 -26.71 -0.03
N ALA A 123 -15.64 -25.71 -0.56
CA ALA A 123 -15.84 -25.16 -1.89
C ALA A 123 -14.56 -24.46 -2.38
N ASN A 124 -14.49 -24.18 -3.68
CA ASN A 124 -13.52 -23.29 -4.31
C ASN A 124 -14.27 -22.14 -5.00
N PRO A 125 -14.80 -21.16 -4.22
CA PRO A 125 -15.62 -20.09 -4.75
C PRO A 125 -14.85 -19.16 -5.69
N THR A 126 -15.60 -18.54 -6.61
CA THR A 126 -15.07 -17.62 -7.63
C THR A 126 -15.28 -16.16 -7.28
N SER A 127 -15.61 -15.81 -6.03
CA SER A 127 -15.91 -14.41 -5.65
C SER A 127 -15.20 -14.01 -4.35
N PHE A 128 -15.97 -13.85 -3.26
CA PHE A 128 -15.55 -13.39 -1.94
C PHE A 128 -14.62 -14.44 -1.32
N GLY A 129 -13.31 -14.28 -1.54
CA GLY A 129 -12.26 -15.24 -1.16
C GLY A 129 -12.09 -16.33 -2.21
N ARG A 130 -11.01 -16.29 -3.00
CA ARG A 130 -10.70 -17.32 -4.01
C ARG A 130 -9.83 -18.42 -3.39
N GLY A 131 -9.99 -19.64 -3.90
CA GLY A 131 -9.25 -20.82 -3.44
C GLY A 131 -10.10 -21.72 -2.55
N LEU A 132 -9.52 -22.82 -2.08
CA LEU A 132 -10.22 -23.84 -1.30
C LEU A 132 -10.56 -23.29 0.08
N ILE A 133 -11.83 -23.40 0.47
CA ILE A 133 -12.36 -23.00 1.78
C ILE A 133 -12.99 -24.22 2.44
N PHE A 134 -12.71 -24.42 3.73
CA PHE A 134 -13.34 -25.40 4.60
C PHE A 134 -14.07 -24.71 5.76
N GLY A 135 -15.15 -25.31 6.25
CA GLY A 135 -15.93 -24.74 7.35
C GLY A 135 -17.26 -25.45 7.58
N ALA A 136 -18.26 -24.68 7.99
CA ALA A 136 -19.62 -25.16 8.22
C ALA A 136 -20.46 -25.13 6.93
N PRO A 137 -21.52 -25.95 6.83
CA PRO A 137 -22.51 -25.81 5.78
C PRO A 137 -23.05 -24.37 5.69
N PRO A 138 -23.34 -23.86 4.48
CA PRO A 138 -23.75 -22.48 4.26
C PRO A 138 -25.06 -22.18 4.99
N THR A 139 -25.08 -21.11 5.81
CA THR A 139 -26.32 -20.57 6.39
C THR A 139 -26.73 -19.22 5.78
N ASP A 140 -25.82 -18.58 5.06
CA ASP A 140 -25.99 -17.28 4.41
C ASP A 140 -25.44 -17.29 2.96
N ILE A 141 -25.14 -16.13 2.38
CA ILE A 141 -24.65 -15.95 1.00
C ILE A 141 -23.26 -16.54 0.71
N PHE A 142 -22.51 -16.97 1.71
CA PHE A 142 -21.17 -17.54 1.53
C PHE A 142 -21.24 -19.01 1.16
N ALA A 143 -20.38 -19.45 0.23
CA ALA A 143 -20.32 -20.85 -0.19
C ALA A 143 -19.94 -21.80 0.97
N VAL A 144 -19.20 -21.32 1.96
CA VAL A 144 -18.83 -22.08 3.15
C VAL A 144 -18.93 -21.12 4.34
N ASP A 145 -19.65 -21.54 5.38
CA ASP A 145 -19.86 -20.74 6.58
C ASP A 145 -18.81 -21.04 7.65
N ARG A 146 -18.88 -20.31 8.76
CA ARG A 146 -17.95 -20.43 9.87
C ARG A 146 -18.36 -21.57 10.80
N LEU A 147 -17.40 -22.44 11.14
CA LEU A 147 -17.57 -23.34 12.27
C LEU A 147 -17.59 -22.55 13.58
N SER A 148 -18.48 -22.93 14.50
CA SER A 148 -18.52 -22.30 15.82
C SER A 148 -17.21 -22.51 16.59
N GLY A 149 -16.90 -21.59 17.51
CA GLY A 149 -15.80 -21.75 18.48
C GLY A 149 -15.86 -23.04 19.32
N LEU A 150 -17.04 -23.68 19.41
CA LEU A 150 -17.25 -24.93 20.13
C LEU A 150 -16.94 -26.18 19.28
N SER A 151 -17.03 -26.10 17.96
CA SER A 151 -16.96 -27.26 17.07
C SER A 151 -15.67 -27.34 16.24
N TYR A 152 -15.00 -26.22 15.95
CA TYR A 152 -13.82 -26.24 15.07
C TYR A 152 -12.68 -27.13 15.58
N LYS A 153 -12.53 -27.24 16.92
CA LYS A 153 -11.51 -28.07 17.58
C LYS A 153 -11.71 -29.57 17.36
N ASN A 154 -12.87 -29.99 16.88
CA ASN A 154 -13.10 -31.39 16.50
C ASN A 154 -12.41 -31.72 15.16
N PHE A 155 -12.19 -30.70 14.33
CA PHE A 155 -11.65 -30.84 12.97
C PHE A 155 -10.19 -30.39 12.88
N LEU A 156 -9.88 -29.23 13.45
CA LEU A 156 -8.55 -28.62 13.40
C LEU A 156 -7.77 -28.96 14.67
N ILE A 157 -6.76 -29.81 14.52
CA ILE A 157 -5.99 -30.37 15.64
C ILE A 157 -4.54 -29.87 15.55
N PRO A 158 -4.11 -28.96 16.45
CA PRO A 158 -2.71 -28.52 16.49
C PRO A 158 -1.80 -29.64 16.98
N THR A 159 -0.60 -29.68 16.41
CA THR A 159 0.47 -30.59 16.85
C THR A 159 1.44 -29.86 17.79
N CYS A 160 2.46 -30.55 18.28
CA CYS A 160 3.54 -29.93 19.03
C CYS A 160 4.60 -29.28 18.14
N GLU A 161 4.56 -29.56 16.83
CA GLU A 161 5.52 -29.06 15.86
C GLU A 161 5.20 -27.59 15.50
N VAL A 162 6.22 -26.76 15.59
CA VAL A 162 6.23 -25.37 15.13
C VAL A 162 7.47 -25.21 14.29
N VAL A 163 7.30 -24.78 13.04
CA VAL A 163 8.42 -24.51 12.12
C VAL A 163 8.71 -23.02 12.07
N ASN A 164 9.94 -22.67 11.70
CA ASN A 164 10.25 -21.28 11.39
C ASN A 164 9.53 -20.90 10.08
N GLU A 165 8.95 -19.72 10.04
CA GLU A 165 8.27 -19.20 8.85
C GLU A 165 9.22 -19.06 7.66
N ASP A 166 10.50 -18.79 7.91
CA ASP A 166 11.53 -18.72 6.86
C ASP A 166 11.75 -20.06 6.14
N ASP A 167 11.38 -21.19 6.78
CA ASP A 167 11.47 -22.52 6.17
C ASP A 167 10.26 -22.84 5.26
N ILE A 168 9.19 -22.06 5.35
CA ILE A 168 7.93 -22.30 4.63
C ILE A 168 7.51 -21.14 3.71
N VAL A 169 8.12 -19.96 3.82
CA VAL A 169 7.78 -18.80 2.97
C VAL A 169 8.21 -19.01 1.52
N HIS A 170 7.36 -18.61 0.57
CA HIS A 170 7.73 -18.54 -0.84
C HIS A 170 8.31 -17.17 -1.18
N HIS A 171 9.56 -17.13 -1.63
CA HIS A 171 10.17 -15.90 -2.15
C HIS A 171 9.76 -15.68 -3.61
N LEU A 172 9.07 -14.58 -3.88
CA LEU A 172 8.47 -14.29 -5.19
C LEU A 172 8.87 -12.91 -5.71
N THR A 173 8.82 -12.76 -7.03
CA THR A 173 8.71 -11.46 -7.69
C THR A 173 7.26 -10.99 -7.74
N LEU A 174 7.02 -9.68 -7.89
CA LEU A 174 5.66 -9.15 -8.10
C LEU A 174 4.93 -9.78 -9.30
N ALA A 175 5.66 -10.11 -10.38
CA ALA A 175 5.07 -10.74 -11.54
C ALA A 175 4.54 -12.15 -11.23
N GLN A 176 5.25 -12.92 -10.40
CA GLN A 176 4.83 -14.26 -9.98
C GLN A 176 3.61 -14.23 -9.04
N ALA A 177 3.47 -13.15 -8.25
CA ALA A 177 2.32 -12.93 -7.37
C ALA A 177 1.00 -12.70 -8.12
N SER A 178 1.03 -12.51 -9.44
CA SER A 178 -0.16 -12.38 -10.30
C SER A 178 -0.68 -13.72 -10.85
N SER A 179 -0.39 -14.84 -10.17
CA SER A 179 -0.79 -16.19 -10.60
C SER A 179 -1.40 -17.00 -9.44
N ASP A 180 -2.26 -17.97 -9.76
CA ASP A 180 -2.89 -18.83 -8.75
C ASP A 180 -1.92 -19.90 -8.21
N THR A 181 -0.66 -19.94 -8.66
CA THR A 181 0.36 -20.94 -8.25
C THR A 181 0.62 -20.90 -6.75
N TYR A 182 0.70 -19.70 -6.18
CA TYR A 182 0.97 -19.43 -4.76
C TYR A 182 -0.27 -18.88 -4.05
N LEU A 183 -1.47 -19.20 -4.56
CA LEU A 183 -2.70 -18.71 -3.96
C LEU A 183 -2.85 -19.27 -2.54
N ASN A 184 -3.19 -18.39 -1.60
CA ASN A 184 -3.42 -18.67 -0.18
C ASN A 184 -2.18 -19.20 0.56
N THR A 185 -0.96 -18.92 0.09
CA THR A 185 0.30 -19.30 0.74
C THR A 185 0.97 -18.11 1.42
N LEU A 186 1.97 -18.38 2.26
CA LEU A 186 2.85 -17.34 2.82
C LEU A 186 3.87 -16.96 1.76
N VAL A 187 3.98 -15.66 1.47
CA VAL A 187 4.91 -15.15 0.46
C VAL A 187 5.75 -14.01 1.04
N GLU A 188 6.97 -13.86 0.56
CA GLU A 188 7.81 -12.70 0.72
C GLU A 188 8.20 -12.18 -0.66
N ILE A 189 8.04 -10.88 -0.88
CA ILE A 189 8.32 -10.21 -2.14
C ILE A 189 9.38 -9.15 -1.90
N ASP A 190 10.53 -9.34 -2.51
CA ASP A 190 11.69 -8.45 -2.42
C ASP A 190 11.67 -7.36 -3.49
N GLU A 191 12.53 -6.36 -3.30
CA GLU A 191 12.77 -5.27 -4.25
C GLU A 191 11.52 -4.44 -4.60
N VAL A 192 10.65 -4.23 -3.62
CA VAL A 192 9.41 -3.45 -3.76
C VAL A 192 9.44 -2.21 -2.88
N GLN A 193 8.62 -1.22 -3.23
CA GLN A 193 8.30 -0.05 -2.42
C GLN A 193 6.80 0.23 -2.49
N PHE A 194 6.19 0.83 -1.48
CA PHE A 194 4.82 1.36 -1.63
C PHE A 194 4.77 2.31 -2.81
N SER A 195 3.67 2.37 -3.58
CA SER A 195 3.57 3.33 -4.69
C SER A 195 3.73 4.77 -4.19
N ASP A 196 4.13 5.70 -5.05
CA ASP A 196 4.36 7.09 -4.65
C ASP A 196 3.10 7.74 -4.08
N GLU A 197 1.93 7.29 -4.55
CA GLU A 197 0.62 7.69 -4.06
C GLU A 197 0.38 7.28 -2.60
N ALA A 198 0.90 6.11 -2.19
CA ALA A 198 0.76 5.57 -0.84
C ALA A 198 1.91 5.98 0.09
N ALA A 199 3.10 6.27 -0.47
CA ALA A 199 4.30 6.56 0.28
C ALA A 199 4.11 7.75 1.25
N GLY A 200 4.34 7.51 2.54
CA GLY A 200 4.19 8.52 3.59
C GLY A 200 2.75 8.76 4.05
N GLY A 201 1.78 8.13 3.38
CA GLY A 201 0.41 7.94 3.85
C GLY A 201 0.30 6.81 4.88
N THR A 202 -0.92 6.39 5.18
CA THR A 202 -1.22 5.30 6.13
C THR A 202 -1.68 4.02 5.43
N TYR A 203 -1.66 2.88 6.13
CA TYR A 203 -2.18 1.61 5.60
C TYR A 203 -3.67 1.65 5.26
N ASP A 204 -4.40 2.56 5.90
CA ASP A 204 -5.76 2.96 5.58
C ASP A 204 -5.88 4.50 5.61
N SER A 205 -6.12 5.10 4.45
CA SER A 205 -6.19 6.56 4.27
C SER A 205 -7.54 7.18 4.68
N ASP A 206 -8.62 6.40 4.74
CA ASP A 206 -9.95 6.88 5.13
C ASP A 206 -10.52 6.04 6.28
N ARG A 207 -10.21 6.46 7.49
CA ARG A 207 -10.67 5.78 8.71
C ARG A 207 -12.11 6.09 9.11
N THR A 208 -12.85 6.85 8.29
CA THR A 208 -14.22 7.29 8.60
C THR A 208 -15.29 6.52 7.83
N ASP A 209 -14.89 5.76 6.82
CA ASP A 209 -15.81 4.92 6.06
C ASP A 209 -16.02 3.53 6.70
N ASN A 210 -16.80 2.69 6.02
CA ASN A 210 -17.10 1.32 6.44
C ASN A 210 -16.43 0.26 5.55
N PHE A 211 -15.44 0.66 4.76
CA PHE A 211 -14.74 -0.20 3.84
C PHE A 211 -13.37 -0.54 4.38
N ASP A 212 -12.76 -1.53 3.78
CA ASP A 212 -11.36 -1.81 4.04
C ASP A 212 -10.50 -1.18 2.94
N SER A 213 -9.25 -0.88 3.26
CA SER A 213 -8.36 -0.14 2.39
C SER A 213 -7.55 -1.01 1.45
N SER A 214 -7.22 -0.45 0.28
CA SER A 214 -6.34 -1.07 -0.72
C SER A 214 -5.32 -0.04 -1.18
N ILE A 215 -4.06 -0.25 -0.78
CA ILE A 215 -2.91 0.51 -1.29
C ILE A 215 -2.04 -0.43 -2.14
N PHE A 216 -0.91 0.05 -2.66
CA PHE A 216 -0.11 -0.71 -3.61
C PHE A 216 1.37 -0.71 -3.25
N VAL A 217 2.02 -1.85 -3.49
CA VAL A 217 3.47 -1.94 -3.63
C VAL A 217 3.83 -2.13 -5.10
N THR A 218 4.97 -1.61 -5.52
CA THR A 218 5.44 -1.61 -6.91
C THR A 218 6.95 -1.83 -7.00
N ASN A 219 7.39 -2.37 -8.13
CA ASN A 219 8.78 -2.38 -8.55
C ASN A 219 9.04 -1.53 -9.82
N GLY A 220 8.06 -0.71 -10.20
CA GLY A 220 8.01 0.03 -11.46
C GLY A 220 7.01 -0.61 -12.43
N PRO A 221 7.39 -1.69 -13.15
CA PRO A 221 6.54 -2.30 -14.17
C PRO A 221 5.38 -3.14 -13.63
N ASN A 222 5.42 -3.59 -12.37
CA ASN A 222 4.36 -4.40 -11.76
C ASN A 222 3.92 -3.81 -10.42
N SER A 223 2.67 -4.07 -10.04
CA SER A 223 2.09 -3.66 -8.76
C SER A 223 1.27 -4.79 -8.13
N LEU A 224 1.22 -4.83 -6.80
CA LEU A 224 0.35 -5.72 -6.03
C LEU A 224 -0.44 -4.92 -5.00
N THR A 225 -1.73 -5.25 -4.86
CA THR A 225 -2.59 -4.65 -3.83
C THR A 225 -2.17 -5.15 -2.45
N VAL A 226 -1.93 -4.22 -1.53
CA VAL A 226 -1.83 -4.48 -0.10
C VAL A 226 -3.18 -4.19 0.52
N ARG A 227 -3.79 -5.23 1.09
CA ARG A 227 -5.14 -5.17 1.62
C ARG A 227 -5.09 -5.01 3.14
N THR A 228 -5.73 -3.97 3.65
CA THR A 228 -5.77 -3.65 5.09
C THR A 228 -7.20 -3.53 5.55
N SER A 229 -7.61 -4.30 6.57
CA SER A 229 -8.91 -4.13 7.19
C SER A 229 -8.97 -2.83 7.98
N ARG A 230 -10.11 -2.14 7.97
CA ARG A 230 -10.33 -0.97 8.84
C ARG A 230 -10.21 -1.28 10.33
N PHE A 231 -10.37 -2.56 10.70
CA PHE A 231 -10.24 -3.04 12.07
C PHE A 231 -8.80 -3.45 12.41
N ALA A 232 -7.88 -3.44 11.45
CA ALA A 232 -6.49 -3.74 11.72
C ALA A 232 -5.90 -2.69 12.67
N ASN A 233 -5.18 -3.13 13.69
CA ASN A 233 -4.63 -2.24 14.72
C ASN A 233 -3.54 -1.29 14.17
N PHE A 234 -2.93 -1.66 13.04
CA PHE A 234 -1.93 -0.89 12.31
C PHE A 234 -2.50 -0.06 11.15
N ALA A 235 -3.82 -0.08 10.91
CA ALA A 235 -4.45 0.62 9.77
C ALA A 235 -4.10 2.12 9.72
N GLY A 236 -4.04 2.77 10.88
CA GLY A 236 -3.67 4.18 10.99
C GLY A 236 -2.17 4.47 11.00
N PHE A 237 -1.30 3.46 10.90
CA PHE A 237 0.15 3.67 10.90
C PHE A 237 0.63 4.13 9.54
N LYS A 238 1.68 4.95 9.53
CA LYS A 238 2.32 5.36 8.28
C LYS A 238 3.02 4.18 7.62
N VAL A 239 2.88 4.06 6.31
CA VAL A 239 3.67 3.09 5.55
C VAL A 239 5.12 3.59 5.44
N PRO A 240 6.12 2.68 5.49
CA PRO A 240 7.51 3.04 5.28
C PRO A 240 7.73 3.73 3.93
N LEU A 241 8.61 4.74 3.91
CA LEU A 241 8.95 5.43 2.67
C LEU A 241 9.89 4.61 1.80
N GLY A 242 10.78 3.79 2.36
CA GLY A 242 11.85 3.14 1.60
C GLY A 242 11.42 2.05 0.63
N LYS A 243 12.43 1.38 0.10
CA LYS A 243 12.35 0.15 -0.70
C LYS A 243 12.88 -1.02 0.12
N GLY A 244 12.36 -2.21 -0.11
CA GLY A 244 12.77 -3.43 0.58
C GLY A 244 11.82 -4.56 0.25
N LYS A 245 11.24 -5.17 1.28
CA LYS A 245 10.44 -6.39 1.16
C LYS A 245 9.15 -6.35 1.96
N ILE A 246 8.19 -7.14 1.50
CA ILE A 246 6.89 -7.32 2.12
C ILE A 246 6.54 -8.80 2.22
N ARG A 247 6.06 -9.22 3.39
CA ARG A 247 5.62 -10.59 3.69
C ARG A 247 4.12 -10.61 3.94
N GLY A 248 3.47 -11.75 3.74
CA GLY A 248 2.05 -11.90 4.07
C GLY A 248 1.39 -13.06 3.35
N VAL A 249 0.07 -13.17 3.49
CA VAL A 249 -0.70 -14.21 2.79
C VAL A 249 -1.12 -13.67 1.43
N LEU A 250 -0.66 -14.32 0.36
CA LEU A 250 -1.13 -14.01 -0.99
C LEU A 250 -2.54 -14.55 -1.14
N SER A 251 -3.51 -13.69 -1.45
CA SER A 251 -4.90 -14.05 -1.66
C SER A 251 -5.43 -13.41 -2.93
N ARG A 252 -6.68 -13.73 -3.27
CA ARG A 252 -7.34 -13.13 -4.43
C ARG A 252 -8.80 -12.84 -4.12
N TYR A 253 -9.20 -11.61 -4.37
CA TYR A 253 -10.57 -11.12 -4.21
C TYR A 253 -11.16 -10.85 -5.59
N ASN A 254 -12.23 -11.57 -5.95
CA ASN A 254 -12.72 -11.61 -7.34
C ASN A 254 -11.58 -11.94 -8.32
N SER A 255 -11.18 -10.98 -9.15
CA SER A 255 -10.06 -11.12 -10.09
C SER A 255 -8.73 -10.59 -9.57
N THR A 256 -8.73 -9.78 -8.51
CA THR A 256 -7.57 -9.01 -8.04
C THR A 256 -6.73 -9.82 -7.06
N TYR A 257 -5.45 -10.04 -7.40
CA TYR A 257 -4.48 -10.58 -6.45
C TYR A 257 -4.08 -9.51 -5.43
N GLN A 258 -3.93 -9.93 -4.19
CA GLN A 258 -3.63 -9.04 -3.08
C GLN A 258 -2.80 -9.76 -2.03
N ILE A 259 -1.92 -9.03 -1.34
CA ILE A 259 -1.25 -9.50 -0.15
C ILE A 259 -1.96 -8.97 1.09
N VAL A 260 -2.24 -9.86 2.03
CA VAL A 260 -2.86 -9.53 3.32
C VAL A 260 -1.78 -9.63 4.38
N LEU A 261 -1.39 -8.48 4.95
CA LEU A 261 -0.41 -8.41 6.03
C LEU A 261 -1.00 -8.93 7.32
N ARG A 262 -0.21 -9.60 8.14
CA ARG A 262 -0.66 -10.11 9.44
C ARG A 262 -0.51 -9.02 10.49
N THR A 263 0.62 -8.31 10.42
CA THR A 263 0.94 -7.12 11.23
C THR A 263 1.79 -6.16 10.41
N GLU A 264 2.06 -4.97 10.94
CA GLU A 264 2.99 -4.00 10.37
C GLU A 264 4.43 -4.53 10.26
N ARG A 265 4.79 -5.54 11.05
CA ARG A 265 6.13 -6.17 11.05
C ARG A 265 6.43 -6.98 9.80
N ASP A 266 5.40 -7.29 9.02
CA ASP A 266 5.56 -7.95 7.73
C ASP A 266 6.13 -7.01 6.63
N VAL A 267 6.46 -5.76 6.97
CA VAL A 267 6.99 -4.75 6.04
C VAL A 267 8.35 -4.27 6.53
N ASP A 268 9.38 -4.46 5.70
CA ASP A 268 10.74 -4.01 5.98
C ASP A 268 11.33 -3.29 4.76
N MET A 269 11.51 -1.98 4.85
CA MET A 269 11.84 -1.11 3.71
C MET A 269 13.03 -0.18 4.04
N PRO A 270 14.23 -0.73 4.31
CA PRO A 270 15.36 0.04 4.84
C PRO A 270 16.10 0.85 3.77
N ASN A 271 15.91 0.51 2.49
CA ASN A 271 16.69 1.08 1.40
C ASN A 271 16.03 2.35 0.85
N GLN A 272 16.83 3.18 0.16
CA GLN A 272 16.31 4.35 -0.55
C GLN A 272 15.34 3.92 -1.66
N ARG A 273 14.26 4.69 -1.84
CA ARG A 273 13.32 4.52 -2.95
C ARG A 273 14.01 4.68 -4.30
N VAL A 274 13.48 3.99 -5.29
CA VAL A 274 13.79 4.24 -6.70
C VAL A 274 12.66 5.08 -7.28
N ASP A 275 13.02 6.12 -8.03
CA ASP A 275 12.07 6.84 -8.87
C ASP A 275 11.87 6.06 -10.18
N PHE A 276 10.64 5.63 -10.42
CA PHE A 276 10.26 4.89 -11.63
C PHE A 276 9.65 5.81 -12.71
N ASN A 277 9.39 7.08 -12.38
CA ASN A 277 8.71 8.03 -13.23
C ASN A 277 9.65 9.18 -13.62
N LEU A 278 10.70 8.81 -14.35
CA LEU A 278 11.75 9.74 -14.78
C LEU A 278 11.22 10.86 -15.69
N PRO A 279 11.85 12.05 -15.67
CA PRO A 279 11.52 13.13 -16.59
C PRO A 279 11.52 12.69 -18.06
N ILE A 280 10.49 13.10 -18.81
CA ILE A 280 10.33 12.83 -20.24
C ILE A 280 10.35 14.13 -21.05
N GLY A 281 10.76 14.03 -22.32
CA GLY A 281 10.92 15.19 -23.21
C GLY A 281 12.31 15.83 -23.12
N GLY A 282 12.40 17.12 -23.42
CA GLY A 282 13.64 17.91 -23.32
C GLY A 282 14.74 17.51 -24.31
N THR A 283 14.42 16.80 -25.37
CA THR A 283 15.39 16.30 -26.37
C THR A 283 15.86 17.37 -27.38
N ASP A 284 15.19 18.52 -27.43
CA ASP A 284 15.50 19.69 -28.28
C ASP A 284 15.22 21.00 -27.53
N ILE A 285 15.94 21.22 -26.42
CA ILE A 285 15.83 22.43 -25.60
C ILE A 285 16.47 23.62 -26.30
N GLN A 286 15.68 24.70 -26.44
CA GLN A 286 16.12 25.98 -26.99
C GLN A 286 15.70 27.12 -26.06
N TYR A 287 16.64 27.97 -25.66
CA TYR A 287 16.38 29.14 -24.82
C TYR A 287 16.07 30.35 -25.69
N LEU A 288 14.77 30.56 -25.94
CA LEU A 288 14.29 31.70 -26.74
C LEU A 288 13.87 32.86 -25.82
N PRO A 289 14.13 34.12 -26.22
CA PRO A 289 13.70 35.29 -25.46
C PRO A 289 12.19 35.54 -25.59
N THR A 290 11.59 35.02 -26.67
CA THR A 290 10.16 35.12 -26.96
C THR A 290 9.66 33.86 -27.60
N PHE A 291 8.47 33.39 -27.22
CA PHE A 291 7.79 32.28 -27.87
C PHE A 291 6.29 32.28 -27.55
N THR A 292 5.54 31.51 -28.35
CA THR A 292 4.15 31.15 -28.07
C THR A 292 4.01 29.63 -28.14
N GLU A 293 3.41 29.03 -27.13
CA GLU A 293 3.08 27.62 -27.07
C GLU A 293 1.57 27.45 -26.84
N ASN A 294 0.90 26.87 -27.82
CA ASN A 294 -0.54 26.55 -27.83
C ASN A 294 -0.80 25.04 -27.97
N PHE A 295 0.26 24.24 -27.86
CA PHE A 295 0.27 22.78 -27.90
C PHE A 295 -0.26 22.11 -29.17
N GLU A 296 -0.62 22.88 -30.20
CA GLU A 296 -1.22 22.37 -31.43
C GLU A 296 -0.30 21.42 -32.19
N SER A 297 1.01 21.63 -32.08
CA SER A 297 2.05 20.81 -32.72
C SER A 297 2.22 19.42 -32.10
N TYR A 298 1.69 19.16 -30.91
CA TYR A 298 1.84 17.87 -30.22
C TYR A 298 0.63 16.96 -30.42
N ALA A 299 0.86 15.65 -30.39
CA ALA A 299 -0.22 14.66 -30.38
C ALA A 299 -0.93 14.66 -29.02
N THR A 300 -2.23 14.32 -29.01
CA THR A 300 -2.95 14.08 -27.75
C THR A 300 -2.38 12.86 -27.05
N SER A 301 -2.28 12.91 -25.73
CA SER A 301 -1.67 11.85 -24.92
C SER A 301 -2.62 11.37 -23.82
N THR A 302 -2.33 10.18 -23.29
CA THR A 302 -2.88 9.68 -22.04
C THR A 302 -1.75 8.95 -21.30
N GLY A 303 -1.39 9.45 -20.12
CA GLY A 303 -0.26 8.92 -19.34
C GLY A 303 1.05 9.72 -19.49
N GLY A 304 1.01 10.86 -20.18
CA GLY A 304 2.13 11.80 -20.29
C GLY A 304 2.46 12.20 -21.71
N ALA A 305 2.53 13.51 -21.93
CA ALA A 305 3.00 14.08 -23.18
C ALA A 305 4.53 14.18 -23.19
N ILE A 306 5.13 13.75 -24.31
CA ILE A 306 6.56 13.91 -24.58
C ILE A 306 6.73 15.19 -25.38
N PHE A 307 7.37 16.19 -24.79
CA PHE A 307 7.68 17.46 -25.45
C PHE A 307 9.18 17.51 -25.79
N PRO A 308 9.60 17.51 -27.07
CA PRO A 308 11.02 17.71 -27.38
C PRO A 308 11.58 19.00 -26.78
N LYS A 309 10.79 20.08 -26.76
CA LYS A 309 11.23 21.40 -26.30
C LYS A 309 11.22 21.58 -24.77
N TYR A 310 10.48 20.76 -24.03
CA TYR A 310 10.18 20.97 -22.60
C TYR A 310 10.41 19.69 -21.79
N VAL A 311 10.71 19.83 -20.51
CA VAL A 311 10.82 18.68 -19.60
C VAL A 311 9.50 18.52 -18.85
N ASN A 312 8.90 17.32 -18.93
CA ASN A 312 7.70 16.94 -18.20
C ASN A 312 8.09 15.88 -17.17
N ASP A 313 7.94 16.19 -15.89
CA ASP A 313 8.57 15.46 -14.79
C ASP A 313 7.53 15.10 -13.72
N ALA A 314 7.28 13.81 -13.54
CA ALA A 314 6.36 13.27 -12.54
C ALA A 314 7.09 13.03 -11.20
N PHE A 315 7.52 14.13 -10.58
CA PHE A 315 8.34 14.13 -9.38
C PHE A 315 7.75 13.37 -8.17
N VAL A 316 6.42 13.39 -8.01
CA VAL A 316 5.69 12.51 -7.06
C VAL A 316 4.50 11.90 -7.78
N GLY A 317 4.27 10.60 -7.60
CA GLY A 317 3.21 9.88 -8.30
C GLY A 317 3.65 9.48 -9.71
N SER A 318 2.75 8.85 -10.46
CA SER A 318 3.05 8.38 -11.82
C SER A 318 2.47 9.24 -12.94
N ARG A 319 1.99 10.44 -12.63
CA ARG A 319 1.23 11.26 -13.59
C ARG A 319 2.03 12.43 -14.11
N TYR A 320 2.02 12.57 -15.43
CA TYR A 320 2.62 13.65 -16.18
C TYR A 320 1.55 14.58 -16.73
N TRP A 321 1.94 15.78 -17.16
CA TRP A 321 1.06 16.63 -17.97
C TRP A 321 0.71 15.91 -19.27
N ASP A 322 -0.57 15.89 -19.63
CA ASP A 322 -1.07 15.33 -20.89
C ASP A 322 -1.48 16.45 -21.85
N VAL A 323 -1.32 16.24 -23.16
CA VAL A 323 -1.99 17.07 -24.17
C VAL A 323 -3.39 16.52 -24.41
N LYS A 324 -4.41 17.33 -24.17
CA LYS A 324 -5.82 17.00 -24.47
C LYS A 324 -6.33 17.92 -25.58
N SER A 325 -7.43 17.51 -26.22
CA SER A 325 -8.07 18.29 -27.26
C SER A 325 -9.58 18.39 -27.02
N PHE A 326 -10.13 19.59 -27.15
CA PHE A 326 -11.57 19.82 -27.12
C PHE A 326 -11.93 20.97 -28.06
N SER A 327 -12.99 20.82 -28.86
CA SER A 327 -13.43 21.82 -29.84
C SER A 327 -12.31 22.37 -30.73
N ASN A 328 -11.46 21.48 -31.24
CA ASN A 328 -10.29 21.80 -32.10
C ASN A 328 -9.23 22.70 -31.44
N ASN A 329 -9.16 22.72 -30.11
CA ASN A 329 -8.12 23.39 -29.36
C ASN A 329 -7.37 22.36 -28.52
N LYS A 330 -6.04 22.34 -28.62
CA LYS A 330 -5.16 21.53 -27.77
C LYS A 330 -4.60 22.36 -26.63
N TYR A 331 -4.38 21.70 -25.51
CA TYR A 331 -3.87 22.31 -24.28
C TYR A 331 -3.26 21.22 -23.42
N ILE A 332 -2.45 21.60 -22.43
CA ILE A 332 -2.00 20.65 -21.42
C ILE A 332 -3.00 20.55 -20.28
N GLN A 333 -3.12 19.36 -19.69
CA GLN A 333 -4.01 19.08 -18.58
C GLN A 333 -3.31 18.19 -17.55
N MET A 334 -3.56 18.45 -16.27
CA MET A 334 -3.16 17.57 -15.18
C MET A 334 -4.26 17.43 -14.12
N SER A 335 -4.33 16.24 -13.50
CA SER A 335 -5.31 15.89 -12.46
C SER A 335 -4.80 14.75 -11.56
N SER A 336 -5.08 14.82 -10.26
CA SER A 336 -4.92 13.71 -9.30
C SER A 336 -6.18 12.84 -9.16
N PHE A 337 -7.27 13.15 -9.86
CA PHE A 337 -8.52 12.40 -9.73
C PHE A 337 -8.33 10.92 -10.08
N ASN A 338 -8.76 10.02 -9.19
CA ASN A 338 -8.57 8.56 -9.31
C ASN A 338 -7.11 8.12 -9.51
N SER A 339 -6.14 8.89 -9.02
CA SER A 339 -4.73 8.46 -9.03
C SER A 339 -4.42 7.46 -7.93
N GLY A 340 -5.17 7.48 -6.82
CA GLY A 340 -4.89 6.68 -5.63
C GLY A 340 -4.04 7.41 -4.58
N GLY A 341 -3.61 8.67 -4.82
CA GLY A 341 -2.89 9.47 -3.81
C GLY A 341 -2.29 10.77 -4.34
N ASN A 342 -1.11 11.14 -3.83
CA ASN A 342 -0.48 12.43 -4.14
C ASN A 342 0.19 12.42 -5.52
N ASN A 343 0.05 13.51 -6.27
CA ASN A 343 0.78 13.70 -7.53
C ASN A 343 1.38 15.10 -7.55
N LYS A 344 2.70 15.18 -7.77
CA LYS A 344 3.40 16.43 -8.01
C LYS A 344 4.15 16.34 -9.34
N THR A 345 3.85 17.24 -10.26
CA THR A 345 4.34 17.18 -11.63
C THR A 345 4.81 18.54 -12.09
N TYR A 346 5.98 18.60 -12.71
CA TYR A 346 6.56 19.82 -13.25
C TYR A 346 6.58 19.80 -14.77
N LEU A 347 6.23 20.94 -15.39
CA LEU A 347 6.56 21.22 -16.78
C LEU A 347 7.56 22.38 -16.81
N ALA A 348 8.81 22.08 -17.16
CA ALA A 348 9.88 23.07 -17.28
C ALA A 348 10.05 23.52 -18.73
N MET A 349 9.79 24.81 -18.98
CA MET A 349 9.87 25.46 -20.28
C MET A 349 11.11 26.36 -20.35
N PRO A 350 12.08 26.08 -21.23
CA PRO A 350 13.30 26.89 -21.34
C PRO A 350 13.01 28.30 -21.85
N VAL A 351 13.73 29.28 -21.32
CA VAL A 351 13.62 30.69 -21.69
C VAL A 351 14.95 31.40 -21.56
N ALA A 352 15.23 32.33 -22.48
CA ALA A 352 16.28 33.33 -22.28
C ALA A 352 15.65 34.56 -21.61
N PHE A 353 15.83 34.70 -20.30
CA PHE A 353 15.25 35.81 -19.53
C PHE A 353 15.71 37.15 -20.10
N THR A 354 14.73 37.91 -20.61
CA THR A 354 14.93 39.21 -21.23
C THR A 354 14.13 40.24 -20.44
N PRO A 355 14.79 41.18 -19.74
CA PRO A 355 14.11 42.20 -18.96
C PRO A 355 13.06 42.97 -19.77
N GLY A 356 11.89 43.19 -19.17
CA GLY A 356 10.77 43.87 -19.83
C GLY A 356 9.80 42.93 -20.56
N ASN A 357 10.26 41.76 -20.98
CA ASN A 357 9.35 40.72 -21.49
C ASN A 357 8.47 40.18 -20.36
N LYS A 358 7.37 39.54 -20.71
CA LYS A 358 6.37 39.01 -19.79
C LYS A 358 6.07 37.56 -20.08
N LEU A 359 5.92 36.74 -19.03
CA LEU A 359 5.23 35.46 -19.13
C LEU A 359 3.74 35.70 -18.94
N SER A 360 2.90 35.18 -19.84
CA SER A 360 1.45 35.11 -19.69
C SER A 360 0.91 33.79 -20.22
N PHE A 361 -0.27 33.38 -19.74
CA PHE A 361 -0.94 32.15 -20.15
C PHE A 361 -2.41 32.18 -19.76
N LYS A 362 -3.17 31.16 -20.19
CA LYS A 362 -4.56 30.96 -19.80
C LYS A 362 -4.73 29.70 -18.97
N THR A 363 -5.67 29.72 -18.02
CA THR A 363 -6.04 28.54 -17.23
C THR A 363 -7.52 28.22 -17.32
N LYS A 364 -7.84 26.93 -17.17
CA LYS A 364 -9.21 26.43 -17.04
C LYS A 364 -9.27 25.28 -16.05
N ASN A 365 -10.02 25.45 -14.97
CA ASN A 365 -10.19 24.42 -13.95
C ASN A 365 -11.40 23.53 -14.25
N GLY A 366 -11.37 22.31 -13.74
CA GLY A 366 -12.50 21.40 -13.65
C GLY A 366 -12.52 20.67 -12.32
N PHE A 367 -13.73 20.38 -11.82
CA PHE A 367 -13.97 19.67 -10.55
C PHE A 367 -13.15 20.25 -9.39
N TYR A 368 -13.25 21.56 -9.18
CA TYR A 368 -12.45 22.31 -8.22
C TYR A 368 -12.65 21.81 -6.79
N LYS A 369 -11.55 21.40 -6.16
CA LYS A 369 -11.42 20.97 -4.76
C LYS A 369 -10.38 21.78 -3.97
N GLY A 370 -9.69 22.70 -4.62
CA GLY A 370 -8.63 23.52 -4.05
C GLY A 370 -7.63 23.96 -5.11
N ASP A 371 -6.73 24.85 -4.73
CA ASP A 371 -5.64 25.30 -5.60
C ASP A 371 -4.61 24.19 -5.78
N VAL A 372 -4.15 24.00 -7.01
CA VAL A 372 -3.24 22.89 -7.41
C VAL A 372 -2.11 23.34 -8.33
N LEU A 373 -2.12 24.58 -8.83
CA LEU A 373 -1.12 25.09 -9.77
C LEU A 373 -0.24 26.12 -9.08
N LYS A 374 1.07 25.95 -9.21
CA LYS A 374 2.07 26.98 -8.92
C LYS A 374 2.94 27.24 -10.13
N VAL A 375 3.46 28.46 -10.22
CA VAL A 375 4.36 28.88 -11.29
C VAL A 375 5.65 29.41 -10.67
N TYR A 376 6.76 28.89 -11.15
CA TYR A 376 8.09 29.28 -10.71
C TYR A 376 8.94 29.76 -11.87
N TYR A 377 10.04 30.42 -11.56
CA TYR A 377 11.20 30.42 -12.44
C TYR A 377 12.43 29.83 -11.74
N SER A 378 13.38 29.34 -12.53
CA SER A 378 14.69 28.90 -12.06
C SER A 378 15.78 29.24 -13.07
N THR A 379 16.95 29.66 -12.59
CA THR A 379 18.15 29.94 -13.40
C THR A 379 19.21 28.85 -13.26
N ASN A 380 19.00 27.86 -12.38
CA ASN A 380 19.96 26.79 -12.11
C ASN A 380 19.37 25.37 -12.23
N TYR A 381 18.11 25.23 -12.66
CA TYR A 381 17.56 23.92 -13.00
C TYR A 381 18.34 23.28 -14.16
N VAL A 382 18.77 22.03 -13.95
CA VAL A 382 19.40 21.20 -14.98
C VAL A 382 18.32 20.31 -15.62
N PRO A 383 18.08 20.42 -16.94
CA PRO A 383 17.05 19.63 -17.61
C PRO A 383 17.18 18.13 -17.39
N GLY A 384 16.08 17.50 -16.94
CA GLY A 384 16.04 16.07 -16.64
C GLY A 384 16.82 15.66 -15.37
N GLY A 385 17.41 16.61 -14.66
CA GLY A 385 18.00 16.41 -13.33
C GLY A 385 16.96 16.50 -12.22
N ASP A 386 17.37 16.11 -11.01
CA ASP A 386 16.56 16.21 -9.80
C ASP A 386 16.20 17.67 -9.49
N ILE A 387 14.90 17.98 -9.55
CA ILE A 387 14.39 19.34 -9.35
C ILE A 387 14.68 19.88 -7.94
N ASN A 388 14.91 19.04 -6.94
CA ASN A 388 15.28 19.50 -5.59
C ASN A 388 16.66 20.15 -5.51
N GLN A 389 17.50 19.94 -6.54
CA GLN A 389 18.81 20.60 -6.63
C GLN A 389 18.70 22.02 -7.19
N ALA A 390 17.55 22.37 -7.79
CA ALA A 390 17.30 23.69 -8.33
C ALA A 390 16.73 24.63 -7.27
N THR A 391 16.98 25.94 -7.44
CA THR A 391 16.29 26.98 -6.70
C THR A 391 15.08 27.43 -7.49
N LEU A 392 13.89 27.26 -6.90
CA LEU A 392 12.62 27.67 -7.50
C LEU A 392 12.15 28.98 -6.85
N VAL A 393 11.97 30.03 -7.66
CA VAL A 393 11.39 31.30 -7.21
C VAL A 393 9.91 31.31 -7.55
N ASP A 394 9.05 31.30 -6.51
CA ASP A 394 7.60 31.29 -6.66
C ASP A 394 7.10 32.65 -7.19
N ILE A 395 6.46 32.62 -8.35
CA ILE A 395 5.86 33.79 -9.00
C ILE A 395 4.34 33.63 -9.16
N THR A 396 3.75 32.64 -8.48
CA THR A 396 2.32 32.28 -8.60
C THR A 396 1.40 33.47 -8.33
N GLU A 397 1.75 34.32 -7.37
CA GLU A 397 0.95 35.51 -7.00
C GLU A 397 0.84 36.57 -8.11
N SER A 398 1.65 36.48 -9.17
CA SER A 398 1.53 37.34 -10.35
C SER A 398 0.35 36.94 -11.25
N PHE A 399 -0.29 35.81 -10.96
CA PHE A 399 -1.31 35.21 -11.82
C PHE A 399 -2.65 34.99 -11.11
N ALA A 400 -3.74 35.25 -11.83
CA ALA A 400 -5.09 34.89 -11.44
C ALA A 400 -5.46 33.52 -12.05
N ILE A 401 -5.19 32.44 -11.30
CA ILE A 401 -5.50 31.08 -11.73
C ILE A 401 -7.01 30.82 -11.66
N SER A 402 -7.56 30.16 -12.69
CA SER A 402 -8.97 29.77 -12.76
C SER A 402 -9.38 28.90 -11.57
N LYS A 403 -10.51 29.20 -10.94
CA LYS A 403 -11.02 28.49 -9.75
C LYS A 403 -12.55 28.48 -9.67
N GLY A 404 -13.09 27.60 -8.82
CA GLY A 404 -14.48 27.64 -8.36
C GLY A 404 -15.49 26.75 -9.10
N THR A 405 -15.12 26.11 -10.22
CA THR A 405 -16.02 25.18 -10.94
C THR A 405 -16.00 23.81 -10.31
N THR A 406 -16.91 23.55 -9.36
CA THR A 406 -16.95 22.31 -8.57
C THR A 406 -17.58 21.11 -9.29
N SER A 407 -18.33 21.34 -10.37
CA SER A 407 -18.93 20.29 -11.22
C SER A 407 -18.63 20.57 -12.68
N GLY A 408 -18.00 19.61 -13.37
CA GLY A 408 -17.55 19.76 -14.75
C GLY A 408 -16.35 20.69 -14.90
N TYR A 409 -16.20 21.26 -16.09
CA TYR A 409 -15.13 22.22 -16.43
C TYR A 409 -15.70 23.62 -16.59
N ALA A 410 -14.90 24.64 -16.29
CA ALA A 410 -15.28 26.01 -16.60
C ALA A 410 -15.58 26.16 -18.11
N THR A 411 -16.52 27.01 -18.50
CA THR A 411 -16.91 27.15 -19.91
C THR A 411 -15.72 27.56 -20.78
N ASN A 412 -15.01 28.60 -20.36
CA ASN A 412 -13.93 29.21 -21.12
C ASN A 412 -12.60 29.17 -20.35
N PHE A 413 -11.51 29.32 -21.09
CA PHE A 413 -10.22 29.66 -20.52
C PHE A 413 -10.23 31.08 -19.96
N THR A 414 -9.60 31.27 -18.80
CA THR A 414 -9.39 32.55 -18.14
C THR A 414 -7.97 33.04 -18.44
N ASN A 415 -7.82 34.30 -18.86
CA ASN A 415 -6.51 34.94 -18.94
C ASN A 415 -5.94 35.08 -17.52
N SER A 416 -4.82 34.43 -17.26
CA SER A 416 -4.26 34.37 -15.91
C SER A 416 -3.39 35.58 -15.54
N GLY A 417 -3.30 36.60 -16.39
CA GLY A 417 -2.45 37.75 -16.15
C GLY A 417 -1.02 37.52 -16.64
N ALA A 418 -0.07 38.30 -16.13
CA ALA A 418 1.29 38.28 -16.63
C ALA A 418 2.32 38.58 -15.53
N TYR A 419 3.45 37.88 -15.57
CA TYR A 419 4.64 38.19 -14.78
C TYR A 419 5.61 38.99 -15.64
N LEU A 420 5.96 40.21 -15.19
CA LEU A 420 6.99 41.03 -15.82
C LEU A 420 8.38 40.57 -15.39
N ILE A 421 9.25 40.22 -16.34
CA ILE A 421 10.62 39.82 -16.07
C ILE A 421 11.40 41.06 -15.58
N PRO A 422 11.86 41.08 -14.30
CA PRO A 422 12.53 42.23 -13.73
C PRO A 422 13.93 42.41 -14.32
N ALA A 423 14.48 43.62 -14.19
CA ALA A 423 15.83 43.94 -14.68
C ALA A 423 16.94 43.05 -14.09
N SER A 424 16.73 42.47 -12.91
CA SER A 424 17.68 41.57 -12.26
C SER A 424 17.67 40.14 -12.81
N LEU A 425 16.65 39.75 -13.57
CA LEU A 425 16.49 38.39 -14.08
C LEU A 425 16.91 38.34 -15.55
N THR A 426 18.08 37.74 -15.81
CA THR A 426 18.69 37.65 -17.13
C THR A 426 19.33 36.27 -17.35
N GLY A 427 19.66 35.95 -18.60
CA GLY A 427 20.34 34.71 -18.96
C GLY A 427 19.37 33.54 -19.16
N ASN A 428 19.93 32.34 -19.32
CA ASN A 428 19.13 31.15 -19.60
C ASN A 428 18.53 30.57 -18.31
N GLY A 429 17.30 30.07 -18.41
CA GLY A 429 16.67 29.32 -17.34
C GLY A 429 15.31 28.79 -17.78
N PHE A 430 14.40 28.62 -16.81
CA PHE A 430 13.12 27.96 -17.03
C PHE A 430 12.00 28.71 -16.34
N PHE A 431 10.85 28.80 -17.02
CA PHE A 431 9.57 28.90 -16.33
C PHE A 431 9.05 27.50 -16.05
N ILE A 432 8.57 27.25 -14.83
CA ILE A 432 8.19 25.91 -14.38
C ILE A 432 6.76 25.96 -13.87
N PHE A 433 5.89 25.16 -14.47
CA PHE A 433 4.52 24.95 -14.02
C PHE A 433 4.45 23.70 -13.16
N GLU A 434 4.12 23.85 -11.88
CA GLU A 434 3.91 22.76 -10.95
C GLU A 434 2.42 22.46 -10.82
N TYR A 435 2.04 21.21 -10.99
CA TYR A 435 0.81 20.68 -10.45
C TYR A 435 1.09 19.96 -9.13
N TYR A 436 0.30 20.22 -8.08
CA TYR A 436 0.30 19.42 -6.87
C TYR A 436 -1.14 19.10 -6.44
N GLY A 437 -1.50 17.82 -6.51
CA GLY A 437 -2.79 17.30 -6.07
C GLY A 437 -2.64 16.14 -5.08
N THR A 438 -3.71 15.87 -4.33
CA THR A 438 -3.77 14.82 -3.30
C THR A 438 -5.02 13.98 -3.48
N SER A 439 -5.22 12.97 -2.62
CA SER A 439 -6.47 12.21 -2.56
C SER A 439 -7.70 13.08 -2.26
N SER A 440 -7.53 14.21 -1.58
CA SER A 440 -8.60 15.14 -1.21
C SER A 440 -8.69 16.37 -2.13
N ASN A 441 -7.56 16.82 -2.70
CA ASN A 441 -7.51 17.92 -3.66
C ASN A 441 -7.19 17.39 -5.06
N THR A 442 -8.25 17.05 -5.80
CA THR A 442 -8.18 16.44 -7.13
C THR A 442 -8.55 17.40 -8.25
N THR A 443 -8.45 18.72 -8.04
CA THR A 443 -8.77 19.72 -9.07
C THR A 443 -8.04 19.39 -10.36
N THR A 444 -8.78 19.36 -11.47
CA THR A 444 -8.17 19.27 -12.80
C THR A 444 -7.84 20.67 -13.28
N ILE A 445 -6.63 20.89 -13.77
CA ILE A 445 -6.22 22.18 -14.32
C ILE A 445 -5.76 21.99 -15.77
N GLN A 446 -6.19 22.90 -16.63
CA GLN A 446 -5.78 23.02 -18.03
C GLN A 446 -5.01 24.32 -18.20
N ILE A 447 -3.93 24.30 -18.99
CA ILE A 447 -3.11 25.47 -19.31
C ILE A 447 -2.93 25.54 -20.83
N ASP A 448 -3.04 26.75 -21.36
CA ASP A 448 -2.93 26.99 -22.78
C ASP A 448 -2.42 28.41 -23.08
N ASP A 449 -2.10 28.68 -24.35
CA ASP A 449 -1.65 29.97 -24.87
C ASP A 449 -0.52 30.59 -24.02
N ILE A 450 0.54 29.82 -23.76
CA ILE A 450 1.70 30.30 -23.00
C ILE A 450 2.51 31.20 -23.91
N VAL A 451 2.72 32.46 -23.48
CA VAL A 451 3.43 33.47 -24.24
C VAL A 451 4.53 34.10 -23.40
N VAL A 452 5.72 34.20 -23.97
CA VAL A 452 6.82 35.05 -23.50
C VAL A 452 7.08 36.11 -24.55
N ASN A 453 6.90 37.40 -24.23
CA ASN A 453 7.13 38.51 -25.17
C ASN A 453 7.32 39.88 -24.53
#